data_AF-A0AAV3XSX1-F1
#
_entry.id   AF-A0AAV3XSX1-F1
#
_cell.length_a   1.000
_cell.length_b   1.000
_cell.length_c   1.000
_cell.angle_alpha   90.00
_cell.angle_beta   90.00
_cell.angle_gamma   90.00
#
_symmetry.space_group_name_H-M   'P 1'
#
loop_
_entity.id
_entity.type
_entity.pdbx_description
1 polymer ?
#
loop_
_entity_poly.entity_id
_entity_poly.type
_entity_poly.pdbx_seq_one_letter_code
_entity_poly.pdbx_strand_id
1 'polypeptide(L)'
;MKTLCLSSSQNDDRSNHFWTEVLDIPIPKPEISRMDLSNYRSMLLVQSKLDYGSFIYGSAKKYVLRDLDRIYHQGLRIALEAFRTSPIESLYAEAGEPSLEHRRTNLAFNYHLKFKVISPKCVSRYYI
;
A
#
# COMPACT_ATOMS: atom_id res chain seq x y z
N MET A 1 29.42 48.21 16.83
CA MET A 1 29.93 48.05 15.44
C MET A 1 29.88 46.56 15.09
N LYS A 2 29.52 46.25 13.84
CA LYS A 2 29.10 44.96 13.24
C LYS A 2 30.16 43.83 13.44
N THR A 3 29.89 42.52 13.32
CA THR A 3 29.33 41.78 12.16
C THR A 3 28.94 40.31 12.51
N LEU A 4 28.05 39.76 11.67
CA LEU A 4 27.51 38.38 11.60
C LEU A 4 28.56 37.29 11.30
N CYS A 5 28.29 36.03 11.70
CA CYS A 5 28.50 34.83 10.87
C CYS A 5 27.69 33.62 11.41
N LEU A 6 26.87 33.02 10.54
CA LEU A 6 26.28 31.69 10.69
C LEU A 6 27.34 30.60 10.41
N SER A 7 27.35 29.55 11.23
CA SER A 7 27.63 28.17 10.79
C SER A 7 27.06 27.22 11.87
N SER A 8 25.91 26.58 11.64
CA SER A 8 25.73 25.30 10.94
C SER A 8 26.12 24.07 11.78
N SER A 9 25.10 23.23 12.03
CA SER A 9 25.15 21.74 12.13
C SER A 9 25.86 21.15 13.36
N GLN A 10 25.29 20.23 14.14
CA GLN A 10 24.71 18.95 13.75
C GLN A 10 23.68 18.53 14.84
N ASN A 11 22.42 18.33 14.48
CA ASN A 11 21.52 17.48 15.26
C ASN A 11 21.36 16.17 14.48
N ASP A 12 21.72 15.06 15.11
CA ASP A 12 21.77 13.71 14.54
C ASP A 12 20.40 13.27 13.97
N ASP A 13 20.28 13.26 12.64
CA ASP A 13 19.15 12.73 11.87
C ASP A 13 19.09 11.18 11.86
N ARG A 14 19.73 10.47 12.80
CA ARG A 14 19.88 9.01 12.76
C ARG A 14 18.71 8.20 13.34
N SER A 15 17.74 8.84 13.99
CA SER A 15 16.58 8.13 14.55
C SER A 15 15.45 7.89 13.54
N ASN A 16 15.47 8.54 12.38
CA ASN A 16 14.44 8.39 11.33
C ASN A 16 14.74 7.26 10.34
N HIS A 17 15.94 6.66 10.38
CA HIS A 17 16.35 5.60 9.45
C HIS A 17 16.05 4.17 9.94
N PHE A 18 15.75 3.99 11.23
CA PHE A 18 15.54 2.65 11.80
C PHE A 18 14.15 2.07 11.49
N TRP A 19 13.10 2.91 11.49
CA TRP A 19 11.74 2.47 11.20
C TRP A 19 11.46 2.27 9.71
N THR A 20 12.32 2.79 8.82
CA THR A 20 12.20 2.64 7.37
C THR A 20 12.64 1.28 6.83
N GLU A 21 13.40 0.48 7.58
CA GLU A 21 13.94 -0.80 7.10
C GLU A 21 13.13 -2.04 7.55
N VAL A 22 12.32 -1.93 8.60
CA VAL A 22 11.68 -3.12 9.24
C VAL A 22 10.34 -3.50 8.58
N LEU A 23 9.74 -2.59 7.81
CA LEU A 23 8.40 -2.76 7.23
C LEU A 23 8.36 -2.41 5.74
N ASP A 24 9.28 -2.93 4.92
CA ASP A 24 9.24 -2.83 3.45
C ASP A 24 7.96 -3.44 2.83
N ILE A 25 6.82 -2.82 3.07
CA ILE A 25 5.80 -2.60 2.08
C ILE A 25 6.23 -1.25 1.47
N PRO A 26 6.69 -1.21 0.22
CA PRO A 26 6.98 0.06 -0.41
C PRO A 26 5.70 0.88 -0.38
N ILE A 27 5.66 1.92 0.45
CA ILE A 27 4.62 2.95 0.33
C ILE A 27 5.02 3.69 -0.94
N PRO A 28 4.26 3.57 -2.03
CA PRO A 28 4.57 4.30 -3.25
C PRO A 28 4.58 5.78 -2.87
N LYS A 29 5.73 6.43 -3.02
CA LYS A 29 5.80 7.89 -2.90
C LYS A 29 5.06 8.41 -4.12
N PRO A 30 3.93 9.14 -3.97
CA PRO A 30 3.24 9.69 -5.12
C PRO A 30 4.24 10.62 -5.82
N GLU A 31 4.51 10.39 -7.10
CA GLU A 31 5.22 11.37 -7.91
C GLU A 31 4.33 12.61 -7.98
N ILE A 32 4.67 13.60 -7.16
CA ILE A 32 3.92 14.83 -6.95
C ILE A 32 3.90 15.63 -8.26
N SER A 33 2.89 15.39 -9.11
CA SER A 33 2.52 16.34 -10.16
C SER A 33 1.08 16.24 -10.67
N ARG A 34 0.30 15.20 -10.33
CA ARG A 34 -1.05 15.02 -10.94
C ARG A 34 -2.22 14.70 -10.00
N MET A 35 -1.98 14.21 -8.78
CA MET A 35 -3.04 14.03 -7.78
C MET A 35 -3.03 15.13 -6.73
N ASP A 36 -4.14 15.85 -6.60
CA ASP A 36 -4.32 16.78 -5.49
C ASP A 36 -4.31 16.01 -4.15
N LEU A 37 -3.66 16.58 -3.13
CA LEU A 37 -3.39 15.90 -1.85
C LEU A 37 -4.68 15.45 -1.13
N SER A 38 -5.79 16.16 -1.39
CA SER A 38 -7.14 15.85 -0.92
C SER A 38 -7.67 14.54 -1.49
N ASN A 39 -7.51 14.35 -2.79
CA ASN A 39 -8.03 13.20 -3.54
C ASN A 39 -7.20 11.93 -3.27
N TYR A 40 -5.87 12.08 -3.20
CA TYR A 40 -4.94 10.99 -2.88
C TYR A 40 -5.21 10.35 -1.50
N ARG A 41 -5.54 11.16 -0.49
CA ARG A 41 -5.84 10.68 0.88
C ARG A 41 -7.02 9.71 0.91
N SER A 42 -8.06 9.97 0.13
CA SER A 42 -9.25 9.11 0.10
C SER A 42 -8.96 7.72 -0.50
N MET A 43 -8.21 7.68 -1.60
CA MET A 43 -7.76 6.45 -2.25
C MET A 43 -6.90 5.61 -1.31
N LEU A 44 -5.91 6.25 -0.68
CA LEU A 44 -4.97 5.57 0.20
C LEU A 44 -5.69 4.94 1.39
N LEU A 45 -6.69 5.61 1.96
CA LEU A 45 -7.50 5.06 3.06
C LEU A 45 -8.29 3.82 2.64
N VAL A 46 -8.92 3.83 1.46
CA VAL A 46 -9.67 2.67 0.95
C VAL A 46 -8.71 1.49 0.72
N GLN A 47 -7.57 1.74 0.10
CA GLN A 47 -6.54 0.73 -0.15
C GLN A 47 -5.99 0.13 1.15
N SER A 48 -5.68 0.98 2.13
CA SER A 48 -5.22 0.55 3.46
C SER A 48 -6.20 -0.38 4.16
N LYS A 49 -7.52 -0.10 4.06
CA LYS A 49 -8.55 -0.95 4.67
C LYS A 49 -8.71 -2.29 3.95
N LEU A 50 -8.60 -2.30 2.63
CA LEU A 50 -8.63 -3.53 1.84
C LEU A 50 -7.40 -4.41 2.11
N ASP A 51 -6.22 -3.80 2.24
CA ASP A 51 -4.98 -4.50 2.50
C ASP A 51 -4.98 -5.10 3.91
N TYR A 52 -5.48 -4.37 4.92
CA TYR A 52 -5.66 -4.91 6.28
C TYR A 52 -6.63 -6.09 6.31
N GLY A 53 -7.76 -5.99 5.61
CA GLY A 53 -8.76 -7.05 5.52
C GLY A 53 -8.40 -8.20 4.57
N SER A 54 -7.32 -8.08 3.80
CA SER A 54 -6.95 -9.04 2.74
C SER A 54 -6.81 -10.47 3.23
N PHE A 55 -6.36 -10.67 4.47
CA PHE A 55 -6.26 -11.98 5.12
C PHE A 55 -7.62 -12.68 5.27
N ILE A 56 -8.67 -11.93 5.62
CA ILE A 56 -10.02 -12.47 5.82
C ILE A 56 -10.66 -12.80 4.47
N TYR A 57 -10.51 -11.90 3.50
CA TYR A 57 -11.13 -12.06 2.18
C TYR A 57 -10.35 -12.99 1.25
N GLY A 58 -9.09 -13.31 1.55
CA GLY A 58 -8.24 -14.15 0.70
C GLY A 58 -8.82 -15.53 0.39
N SER A 59 -9.69 -16.06 1.27
CA SER A 59 -10.41 -17.32 1.08
C SER A 59 -11.87 -17.16 0.63
N ALA A 60 -12.33 -15.93 0.39
CA ALA A 60 -13.72 -15.65 0.07
C ALA A 60 -14.09 -16.14 -1.35
N LYS A 61 -15.39 -16.42 -1.55
CA LYS A 61 -15.92 -16.80 -2.86
C LYS A 61 -15.74 -15.67 -3.87
N LYS A 62 -15.53 -16.03 -5.15
CA LYS A 62 -15.31 -15.07 -6.24
C LYS A 62 -16.37 -13.97 -6.34
N TYR A 63 -17.65 -14.25 -6.06
CA TYR A 63 -18.69 -13.23 -6.12
C TYR A 63 -18.50 -12.12 -5.07
N VAL A 64 -18.07 -12.49 -3.84
CA VAL A 64 -17.80 -11.53 -2.77
C VAL A 64 -16.61 -10.65 -3.16
N LEU A 65 -15.57 -11.25 -3.75
CA LEU A 65 -14.40 -10.50 -4.24
C LEU A 65 -14.80 -9.48 -5.30
N ARG A 66 -15.71 -9.84 -6.22
CA ARG A 66 -16.20 -8.91 -7.25
C ARG A 66 -16.93 -7.69 -6.68
N ASP A 67 -17.67 -7.87 -5.59
CA ASP A 67 -18.35 -6.75 -4.92
C ASP A 67 -17.34 -5.81 -4.26
N LEU A 68 -16.28 -6.35 -3.63
CA LEU A 68 -15.16 -5.55 -3.10
C LEU A 68 -14.44 -4.79 -4.22
N ASP A 69 -14.18 -5.45 -5.35
CA ASP A 69 -13.49 -4.85 -6.49
C ASP A 69 -14.29 -3.68 -7.07
N ARG A 70 -15.63 -3.81 -7.12
CA ARG A 70 -16.52 -2.71 -7.53
C ARG A 70 -16.41 -1.49 -6.62
N ILE A 71 -16.38 -1.69 -5.29
CA ILE A 71 -16.22 -0.59 -4.33
C ILE A 71 -14.87 0.10 -4.53
N TYR A 72 -13.80 -0.69 -4.71
CA TYR A 72 -12.46 -0.18 -4.95
C TYR A 72 -12.36 0.64 -6.24
N HIS A 73 -12.84 0.11 -7.37
CA HIS A 73 -12.83 0.84 -8.64
C HIS A 73 -13.70 2.10 -8.62
N GLN A 74 -14.83 2.06 -7.90
CA GLN A 74 -15.67 3.24 -7.73
C GLN A 74 -14.95 4.33 -6.91
N GLY A 75 -14.23 3.93 -5.86
CA GLY A 75 -13.38 4.83 -5.07
C GLY A 75 -12.26 5.45 -5.90
N LEU A 76 -11.58 4.65 -6.71
CA LEU A 76 -10.55 5.13 -7.64
C LEU A 76 -11.10 6.18 -8.61
N ARG A 77 -12.30 5.98 -9.17
CA ARG A 77 -12.90 6.97 -10.08
C ARG A 77 -13.21 8.28 -9.38
N ILE A 78 -13.69 8.24 -8.14
CA ILE A 78 -13.99 9.45 -7.36
C ILE A 78 -12.68 10.18 -7.03
N ALA A 79 -11.63 9.46 -6.63
CA ALA A 79 -10.33 10.04 -6.30
C ALA A 79 -9.60 10.58 -7.54
N LEU A 80 -9.66 9.88 -8.67
CA LEU A 80 -9.03 10.31 -9.94
C LEU A 80 -9.87 11.34 -10.71
N GLU A 81 -11.09 11.61 -10.25
CA GLU A 81 -12.10 12.40 -10.99
C GLU A 81 -12.33 11.87 -12.41
N ALA A 82 -12.14 10.55 -12.60
CA ALA A 82 -12.25 9.90 -13.88
C ALA A 82 -13.72 9.67 -14.27
N PHE A 83 -13.99 9.60 -15.58
CA PHE A 83 -15.32 9.26 -16.08
C PHE A 83 -15.83 7.94 -15.49
N ARG A 84 -17.15 7.86 -15.30
CA ARG A 84 -17.82 6.65 -14.79
C ARG A 84 -17.59 5.44 -15.71
N THR A 85 -17.31 5.68 -16.98
CA THR A 85 -17.11 4.67 -18.04
C THR A 85 -15.64 4.38 -18.36
N SER A 86 -14.67 5.07 -17.74
CA SER A 86 -13.24 4.82 -18.00
C SER A 86 -12.90 3.33 -17.79
N PRO A 87 -12.09 2.69 -18.64
CA PRO A 87 -11.70 1.30 -18.44
C PRO A 87 -10.83 1.16 -17.18
N ILE A 88 -10.90 -0.02 -16.53
CA ILE A 88 -10.19 -0.30 -15.28
C ILE A 88 -8.67 -0.19 -15.46
N GLU A 89 -8.13 -0.69 -16.57
CA GLU A 89 -6.70 -0.61 -16.90
C GLU A 89 -6.20 0.84 -16.97
N SER A 90 -7.01 1.75 -17.51
CA SER A 90 -6.67 3.18 -17.55
C SER A 90 -6.67 3.80 -16.14
N LEU A 91 -7.52 3.34 -15.23
CA LEU A 91 -7.50 3.81 -13.84
C LEU A 91 -6.21 3.37 -13.13
N TYR A 92 -5.73 2.15 -13.39
CA TYR A 92 -4.48 1.66 -12.85
C TYR A 92 -3.26 2.41 -13.39
N ALA A 93 -3.25 2.68 -14.70
CA ALA A 93 -2.20 3.48 -15.34
C ALA A 93 -2.14 4.90 -14.77
N GLU A 94 -3.29 5.55 -14.58
CA GLU A 94 -3.35 6.92 -14.03
C GLU A 94 -3.02 6.97 -12.53
N ALA A 95 -3.48 5.98 -11.75
CA ALA A 95 -3.14 5.89 -10.33
C ALA A 95 -1.68 5.49 -10.08
N GLY A 96 -0.99 4.91 -11.08
CA GLY A 96 0.34 4.33 -10.91
C GLY A 96 0.37 3.09 -10.02
N GLU A 97 -0.77 2.41 -9.87
CA GLU A 97 -0.96 1.31 -8.92
C GLU A 97 -1.25 -0.01 -9.63
N PRO A 98 -0.69 -1.15 -9.18
CA PRO A 98 -1.01 -2.45 -9.75
C PRO A 98 -2.46 -2.88 -9.48
N SER A 99 -2.93 -3.87 -10.22
CA SER A 99 -4.29 -4.38 -10.05
C SER A 99 -4.52 -4.99 -8.67
N LEU A 100 -5.78 -4.95 -8.20
CA LEU A 100 -6.13 -5.37 -6.85
C LEU A 100 -5.90 -6.87 -6.63
N GLU A 101 -6.04 -7.68 -7.68
CA GLU A 101 -5.71 -9.10 -7.66
C GLU A 101 -4.21 -9.32 -7.40
N HIS A 102 -3.34 -8.63 -8.15
CA HIS A 102 -1.89 -8.70 -7.93
C HIS A 102 -1.50 -8.24 -6.53
N ARG A 103 -2.16 -7.22 -5.99
CA ARG A 103 -1.91 -6.77 -4.62
C ARG A 103 -2.26 -7.85 -3.60
N ARG A 104 -3.41 -8.52 -3.75
CA ARG A 104 -3.82 -9.63 -2.87
C ARG A 104 -2.87 -10.81 -2.94
N THR A 105 -2.44 -11.21 -4.15
CA THR A 105 -1.48 -12.31 -4.32
C THR A 105 -0.14 -11.98 -3.70
N ASN A 106 0.36 -10.75 -3.89
CA ASN A 106 1.59 -10.27 -3.24
C ASN A 106 1.48 -10.27 -1.72
N LEU A 107 0.38 -9.78 -1.15
CA LEU A 107 0.15 -9.79 0.30
C LEU A 107 0.10 -11.22 0.87
N ALA A 108 -0.63 -12.12 0.19
CA ALA A 108 -0.72 -13.53 0.59
C ALA A 108 0.66 -14.23 0.53
N PHE A 109 1.42 -13.98 -0.53
CA PHE A 109 2.76 -14.52 -0.70
C PHE A 109 3.71 -14.01 0.39
N ASN A 110 3.74 -12.70 0.62
CA ASN A 110 4.57 -12.09 1.66
C ASN A 110 4.22 -12.60 3.05
N TYR A 111 2.92 -12.81 3.34
CA TYR A 111 2.49 -13.40 4.59
C TYR A 111 2.98 -14.84 4.75
N HIS A 112 2.88 -15.66 3.70
CA HIS A 112 3.40 -17.02 3.71
C HIS A 112 4.90 -17.07 3.99
N LEU A 113 5.68 -16.20 3.33
CA LEU A 113 7.12 -16.10 3.56
C LEU A 113 7.43 -15.68 5.00
N LYS A 114 6.74 -14.66 5.53
CA LYS A 114 6.91 -14.24 6.92
C LYS A 114 6.58 -15.36 7.89
N PHE A 115 5.51 -16.11 7.65
CA PHE A 115 5.16 -17.26 8.47
C PHE A 115 6.26 -18.32 8.45
N LYS A 116 6.82 -18.65 7.28
CA LYS A 116 7.94 -19.60 7.15
C LYS A 116 9.21 -19.14 7.88
N VAL A 117 9.51 -17.84 7.86
CA VAL A 117 10.66 -17.26 8.56
C VAL A 117 10.47 -17.26 10.07
N ILE A 118 9.26 -16.92 10.54
CA ILE A 118 8.95 -16.80 11.98
C ILE A 118 8.69 -18.17 12.61
N SER A 119 8.19 -19.16 11.87
CA SER A 119 7.94 -20.49 12.40
C SER A 119 9.26 -21.18 12.74
N PRO A 120 9.55 -21.51 14.03
CA PRO A 120 10.66 -22.39 14.34
C PRO A 120 10.40 -23.74 13.64
N LYS A 121 11.44 -24.37 13.10
CA LYS A 121 11.40 -25.64 12.34
C LYS A 121 10.67 -26.79 13.06
N CYS A 122 10.32 -26.62 14.33
CA CYS A 122 9.68 -27.59 15.21
C CYS A 122 8.16 -27.75 15.04
N VAL A 123 7.45 -26.85 14.33
CA VAL A 123 5.98 -26.93 14.16
C VAL A 123 5.56 -27.79 12.95
N SER A 124 6.48 -28.07 12.03
CA SER A 124 6.21 -28.90 10.83
C SER A 124 5.93 -30.37 11.14
N ARG A 125 6.06 -30.83 12.39
CA ARG A 125 5.91 -32.24 12.77
C ARG A 125 4.48 -32.63 13.19
N TYR A 126 3.54 -31.69 13.28
CA TYR A 126 2.15 -31.95 13.69
C TYR A 126 1.10 -31.91 12.56
N TYR A 127 1.53 -31.77 11.31
CA TYR A 127 0.65 -31.81 10.13
C TYR A 127 1.22 -32.76 9.05
N ILE A 128 1.41 -34.03 9.41
CA ILE A 128 1.32 -35.21 8.51
C ILE A 128 0.75 -36.34 9.35
#